data_AF-A0A963SLN7-F1
#
_entry.id   AF-A0A963SLN7-F1
#
_cell.length_a   1.000
_cell.length_b   1.000
_cell.length_c   1.000
_cell.angle_alpha   90.00
_cell.angle_beta   90.00
_cell.angle_gamma   90.00
#
_symmetry.space_group_name_H-M   'P 1'
#
loop_
_entity.id
_entity.type
_entity.pdbx_description
1 polymer ?
#
loop_
_entity_poly.entity_id
_entity_poly.type
_entity_poly.pdbx_seq_one_letter_code
_entity_poly.pdbx_strand_id
1 'polypeptide(L)'
;MKIAMVGSGYVGLVSGACFADFGHDVVCIDKDQSKIDALHDGIMPIYEPGLDALVESNVKAGRLSFTTDLAEGIKGASAIFIAVGTPSRRGDGHADLSFVHAVAQEVGENLSNDAVIVTKSTVPVGTGDEVERIIAASGAAHKFAVVSNPEFLREGAAIGDFKRPDRIVIGAEDEFGREVMREVYRPLYLNESPILFTSRRTSELIKYAANAFLATKIT
;
A
#
# COMPACT_ATOMS: atom_id res chain seq x y z
N MET A 1 -14.38 -4.52 -1.98
CA MET A 1 -14.26 -3.31 -2.84
C MET A 1 -13.11 -3.49 -3.78
N LYS A 2 -12.95 -2.60 -4.79
CA LYS A 2 -11.78 -2.61 -5.67
C LYS A 2 -10.62 -1.84 -5.02
N ILE A 3 -9.45 -2.46 -4.97
CA ILE A 3 -8.20 -1.91 -4.44
C ILE A 3 -7.12 -1.97 -5.52
N ALA A 4 -6.43 -0.86 -5.73
CA ALA A 4 -5.21 -0.84 -6.54
C ALA A 4 -3.99 -0.85 -5.61
N MET A 5 -2.99 -1.68 -5.90
CA MET A 5 -1.75 -1.80 -5.14
C MET A 5 -0.57 -1.48 -6.04
N VAL A 6 -0.03 -0.27 -5.92
CA VAL A 6 1.09 0.21 -6.75
C VAL A 6 2.42 -0.15 -6.10
N GLY A 7 3.18 -1.00 -6.79
CA GLY A 7 4.40 -1.66 -6.34
C GLY A 7 4.14 -3.14 -6.05
N SER A 8 4.86 -4.03 -6.74
CA SER A 8 4.78 -5.49 -6.55
C SER A 8 6.06 -6.05 -5.90
N GLY A 9 6.69 -5.24 -5.04
CA GLY A 9 7.75 -5.69 -4.13
C GLY A 9 7.16 -6.42 -2.91
N TYR A 10 7.98 -6.67 -1.89
CA TYR A 10 7.59 -7.44 -0.71
C TYR A 10 6.32 -6.92 -0.02
N VAL A 11 6.31 -5.63 0.32
CA VAL A 11 5.17 -4.99 0.98
C VAL A 11 3.92 -5.05 0.11
N GLY A 12 4.04 -4.65 -1.15
CA GLY A 12 2.91 -4.50 -2.05
C GLY A 12 2.29 -5.84 -2.45
N LEU A 13 3.10 -6.82 -2.86
CA LEU A 13 2.60 -8.13 -3.27
C LEU A 13 1.94 -8.89 -2.12
N VAL A 14 2.58 -8.93 -0.93
CA VAL A 14 1.98 -9.59 0.25
C VAL A 14 0.69 -8.88 0.66
N SER A 15 0.68 -7.55 0.72
CA SER A 15 -0.52 -6.79 1.09
C SER A 15 -1.65 -7.01 0.08
N GLY A 16 -1.35 -6.95 -1.22
CA GLY A 16 -2.33 -7.15 -2.29
C GLY A 16 -2.93 -8.55 -2.27
N ALA A 17 -2.10 -9.59 -2.13
CA ALA A 17 -2.57 -10.97 -2.02
C ALA A 17 -3.44 -11.20 -0.78
N CYS A 18 -3.06 -10.64 0.39
CA CYS A 18 -3.87 -10.75 1.60
C CYS A 18 -5.19 -9.98 1.50
N PHE A 19 -5.22 -8.80 0.87
CA PHE A 19 -6.47 -8.08 0.64
C PHE A 19 -7.42 -8.83 -0.30
N ALA A 20 -6.88 -9.48 -1.35
CA ALA A 20 -7.66 -10.34 -2.24
C ALA A 20 -8.24 -11.55 -1.47
N ASP A 21 -7.46 -12.12 -0.56
CA ASP A 21 -7.87 -13.22 0.32
C ASP A 21 -8.98 -12.80 1.30
N PHE A 22 -9.02 -11.53 1.69
CA PHE A 22 -10.12 -10.93 2.46
C PHE A 22 -11.38 -10.65 1.61
N GLY A 23 -11.37 -11.00 0.33
CA GLY A 23 -12.52 -10.89 -0.56
C GLY A 23 -12.60 -9.56 -1.31
N HIS A 24 -11.55 -8.73 -1.30
CA HIS A 24 -11.47 -7.57 -2.17
C HIS A 24 -11.09 -7.96 -3.60
N ASP A 25 -11.44 -7.10 -4.55
CA ASP A 25 -10.95 -7.17 -5.92
C ASP A 25 -9.67 -6.33 -5.98
N VAL A 26 -8.53 -6.96 -6.25
CA VAL A 26 -7.22 -6.33 -6.14
C VAL A 26 -6.49 -6.36 -7.47
N VAL A 27 -5.94 -5.21 -7.87
CA VAL A 27 -5.01 -5.10 -8.99
C VAL A 27 -3.65 -4.68 -8.46
N CYS A 28 -2.63 -5.53 -8.61
CA CYS A 28 -1.24 -5.19 -8.34
C CYS A 28 -0.60 -4.58 -9.59
N ILE A 29 0.04 -3.43 -9.43
CA ILE A 29 0.58 -2.61 -10.52
C ILE A 29 2.08 -2.45 -10.32
N ASP A 30 2.91 -2.76 -11.31
CA ASP A 30 4.36 -2.51 -11.27
C ASP A 30 4.86 -2.11 -12.66
N LYS A 31 5.80 -1.17 -12.76
CA LYS A 31 6.35 -0.77 -14.07
C LYS A 31 7.32 -1.81 -14.65
N ASP A 32 7.80 -2.74 -13.83
CA ASP A 32 8.68 -3.82 -14.25
C ASP A 32 7.88 -4.93 -14.94
N GLN A 33 7.86 -4.89 -16.28
CA GLN A 33 7.19 -5.90 -17.10
C GLN A 33 7.64 -7.32 -16.76
N SER A 34 8.93 -7.53 -16.46
CA SER A 34 9.44 -8.87 -16.17
C SER A 34 8.85 -9.47 -14.88
N LYS A 35 8.55 -8.62 -13.88
CA LYS A 35 7.86 -9.06 -12.67
C LYS A 35 6.39 -9.39 -12.94
N ILE A 36 5.71 -8.58 -13.76
CA ILE A 36 4.31 -8.81 -14.10
C ILE A 36 4.15 -10.09 -14.91
N ASP A 37 5.03 -10.32 -15.90
CA ASP A 37 5.06 -11.56 -16.68
C ASP A 37 5.30 -12.77 -15.77
N ALA A 38 6.28 -12.70 -14.86
CA ALA A 38 6.54 -13.76 -13.89
C ALA A 38 5.32 -14.05 -13.00
N LEU A 39 4.61 -13.01 -12.53
CA LEU A 39 3.40 -13.16 -11.72
C LEU A 39 2.24 -13.80 -12.50
N HIS A 40 2.09 -13.49 -13.80
CA HIS A 40 1.13 -14.17 -14.68
C HIS A 40 1.48 -15.65 -14.88
N ASP A 41 2.77 -15.98 -14.92
CA ASP A 41 3.26 -17.36 -14.98
C ASP A 41 3.24 -18.09 -13.63
N GLY A 42 2.77 -17.43 -12.55
CA GLY A 42 2.72 -17.99 -11.20
C GLY A 42 4.08 -18.06 -10.49
N ILE A 43 5.09 -17.37 -11.02
CA ILE A 43 6.45 -17.31 -10.48
C ILE A 43 6.59 -16.08 -9.59
N MET A 44 6.82 -16.29 -8.29
CA MET A 44 6.93 -15.18 -7.33
C MET A 44 8.30 -14.48 -7.45
N PRO A 45 8.34 -13.14 -7.58
CA PRO A 45 9.59 -12.37 -7.68
C PRO A 45 10.33 -12.24 -6.34
N ILE A 46 9.72 -12.71 -5.25
CA ILE A 46 10.24 -12.70 -3.89
C ILE A 46 9.97 -14.04 -3.21
N TYR A 47 10.73 -14.34 -2.16
CA TYR A 47 10.45 -15.48 -1.29
C TYR A 47 9.68 -15.02 -0.05
N GLU A 48 8.48 -15.58 0.15
CA GLU A 48 7.70 -15.45 1.37
C GLU A 48 6.89 -16.75 1.58
N PRO A 49 7.00 -17.43 2.74
CA PRO A 49 6.35 -18.71 2.96
C PRO A 49 4.82 -18.67 2.75
N GLY A 50 4.33 -19.43 1.76
CA GLY A 50 2.91 -19.56 1.44
C GLY A 50 2.35 -18.46 0.52
N LEU A 51 3.17 -17.53 0.05
CA LEU A 51 2.74 -16.47 -0.87
C LEU A 51 2.33 -17.01 -2.24
N ASP A 52 3.04 -18.02 -2.74
CA ASP A 52 2.75 -18.73 -4.00
C ASP A 52 1.32 -19.27 -4.03
N ALA A 53 0.92 -20.05 -3.02
CA ALA A 53 -0.41 -20.61 -2.90
C ALA A 53 -1.49 -19.53 -2.68
N LEU A 54 -1.16 -18.48 -1.93
CA LEU A 54 -2.07 -17.36 -1.67
C LEU A 54 -2.37 -16.57 -2.95
N VAL A 55 -1.34 -16.30 -3.77
CA VAL A 55 -1.50 -15.63 -5.06
C VAL A 55 -2.26 -16.54 -6.03
N GLU A 56 -1.84 -17.80 -6.18
CA GLU A 56 -2.47 -18.74 -7.11
C GLU A 56 -3.98 -18.89 -6.83
N SER A 57 -4.36 -19.06 -5.56
CA SER A 57 -5.77 -19.22 -5.17
C SER A 57 -6.61 -17.97 -5.47
N ASN A 58 -6.07 -16.77 -5.25
CA ASN A 58 -6.81 -15.52 -5.48
C ASN A 58 -6.86 -15.12 -6.97
N VAL A 59 -5.84 -15.46 -7.75
CA VAL A 59 -5.88 -15.36 -9.22
C VAL A 59 -6.95 -16.30 -9.78
N LYS A 60 -6.95 -17.58 -9.38
CA LYS A 60 -7.99 -18.55 -9.80
C LYS A 60 -9.40 -18.12 -9.41
N ALA A 61 -9.54 -17.44 -8.27
CA ALA A 61 -10.83 -16.91 -7.82
C ALA A 61 -11.23 -15.59 -8.50
N GLY A 62 -10.40 -15.03 -9.38
CA GLY A 62 -10.68 -13.79 -10.10
C GLY A 62 -10.67 -12.54 -9.20
N ARG A 63 -9.98 -12.59 -8.05
CA ARG A 63 -9.89 -11.48 -7.09
C ARG A 63 -8.53 -10.79 -7.07
N LEU A 64 -7.53 -11.37 -7.71
CA LEU A 64 -6.20 -10.79 -7.84
C LEU A 64 -5.78 -10.78 -9.30
N SER A 65 -5.35 -9.62 -9.78
CA SER A 65 -4.83 -9.42 -11.13
C SER A 65 -3.58 -8.54 -11.11
N PHE A 66 -2.83 -8.56 -12.22
CA PHE A 66 -1.56 -7.85 -12.36
C PHE A 66 -1.55 -7.09 -13.68
N THR A 67 -1.05 -5.86 -13.68
CA THR A 67 -0.85 -5.04 -14.89
C THR A 67 0.37 -4.13 -14.73
N THR A 68 0.91 -3.66 -15.85
CA THR A 68 1.90 -2.57 -15.87
C THR A 68 1.26 -1.19 -16.06
N ASP A 69 -0.02 -1.14 -16.43
CA ASP A 69 -0.74 0.09 -16.71
C ASP A 69 -1.43 0.61 -15.44
N LEU A 70 -0.96 1.77 -14.95
CA LEU A 70 -1.53 2.39 -13.77
C LEU A 70 -2.98 2.85 -14.01
N ALA A 71 -3.26 3.47 -15.15
CA ALA A 71 -4.58 4.01 -15.47
C ALA A 71 -5.64 2.89 -15.53
N GLU A 72 -5.28 1.75 -16.12
CA GLU A 72 -6.11 0.54 -16.11
C GLU A 72 -6.34 0.03 -14.68
N GLY A 73 -5.26 -0.12 -13.91
CA GLY A 73 -5.32 -0.74 -12.58
C GLY A 73 -6.11 0.09 -11.56
N ILE A 74 -5.98 1.42 -11.59
CA ILE A 74 -6.70 2.30 -10.66
C ILE A 74 -8.15 2.57 -11.04
N LYS A 75 -8.57 2.25 -12.27
CA LYS A 75 -9.92 2.54 -12.75
C LYS A 75 -11.00 1.91 -11.86
N GLY A 76 -11.83 2.73 -11.22
CA GLY A 76 -12.88 2.27 -10.31
C GLY A 76 -12.38 1.79 -8.95
N ALA A 77 -11.09 1.94 -8.64
CA ALA A 77 -10.54 1.59 -7.32
C ALA A 77 -11.00 2.59 -6.28
N SER A 78 -11.52 2.10 -5.15
CA SER A 78 -11.93 2.93 -4.01
C SER A 78 -10.75 3.29 -3.11
N ALA A 79 -9.72 2.44 -3.08
CA ALA A 79 -8.46 2.68 -2.38
C ALA A 79 -7.28 2.35 -3.30
N ILE A 80 -6.30 3.26 -3.37
CA ILE A 80 -5.10 3.15 -4.19
C ILE A 80 -3.89 3.20 -3.25
N PHE A 81 -3.26 2.05 -3.03
CA PHE A 81 -2.10 1.93 -2.15
C PHE A 81 -0.82 2.23 -2.91
N ILE A 82 0.02 3.10 -2.35
CA ILE A 82 1.38 3.35 -2.80
C ILE A 82 2.32 2.53 -1.91
N ALA A 83 2.85 1.43 -2.46
CA ALA A 83 3.72 0.46 -1.80
C ALA A 83 5.06 0.29 -2.56
N VAL A 84 5.52 1.35 -3.24
CA VAL A 84 6.81 1.39 -3.92
C VAL A 84 7.97 1.56 -2.93
N GLY A 85 9.18 1.19 -3.35
CA GLY A 85 10.38 1.32 -2.52
C GLY A 85 10.75 2.78 -2.24
N THR A 86 11.32 3.03 -1.07
CA THR A 86 11.90 4.31 -0.64
C THR A 86 13.36 4.11 -0.21
N PRO A 87 14.24 3.68 -1.13
CA PRO A 87 15.64 3.40 -0.80
C PRO A 87 16.35 4.64 -0.29
N SER A 88 17.48 4.46 0.40
CA SER A 88 18.34 5.58 0.76
C SER A 88 18.97 6.19 -0.49
N ARG A 89 18.84 7.52 -0.63
CA ARG A 89 19.49 8.30 -1.66
C ARG A 89 21.01 8.20 -1.52
N ARG A 90 21.68 8.00 -2.65
CA ARG A 90 23.14 7.99 -2.71
C ARG A 90 23.69 9.35 -2.32
N GLY A 91 24.58 9.39 -1.34
CA GLY A 91 25.30 10.58 -0.91
C GLY A 91 24.95 11.02 0.50
N ASP A 92 23.68 11.35 0.75
CA ASP A 92 23.24 11.94 2.03
C ASP A 92 22.35 11.02 2.88
N GLY A 93 21.96 9.86 2.36
CA GLY A 93 21.23 8.83 3.12
C GLY A 93 19.76 9.13 3.36
N HIS A 94 19.25 10.27 2.87
CA HIS A 94 17.82 10.60 2.94
C HIS A 94 16.97 9.60 2.15
N ALA A 95 15.70 9.45 2.52
CA ALA A 95 14.77 8.61 1.76
C ALA A 95 14.57 9.17 0.34
N ASP A 96 14.70 8.32 -0.67
CA ASP A 96 14.35 8.67 -2.05
C ASP A 96 12.83 8.55 -2.26
N LEU A 97 12.18 9.70 -2.41
CA LEU A 97 10.73 9.81 -2.61
C LEU A 97 10.33 9.92 -4.08
N SER A 98 11.28 9.86 -5.01
CA SER A 98 11.00 10.02 -6.45
C SER A 98 9.93 9.05 -6.96
N PHE A 99 9.98 7.78 -6.53
CA PHE A 99 8.98 6.78 -6.91
C PHE A 99 7.59 7.08 -6.35
N VAL A 100 7.51 7.51 -5.08
CA VAL A 100 6.23 7.88 -4.45
C VAL A 100 5.60 9.10 -5.16
N HIS A 101 6.42 10.11 -5.45
CA HIS A 101 5.96 11.33 -6.14
C HIS A 101 5.55 11.06 -7.59
N ALA A 102 6.27 10.19 -8.30
CA ALA A 102 5.91 9.77 -9.65
C ALA A 102 4.56 9.05 -9.66
N VAL A 103 4.31 8.14 -8.71
CA VAL A 103 3.00 7.47 -8.56
C VAL A 103 1.91 8.49 -8.24
N ALA A 104 2.16 9.43 -7.31
CA ALA A 104 1.19 10.46 -6.97
C ALA A 104 0.81 11.32 -8.18
N GLN A 105 1.78 11.71 -9.01
CA GLN A 105 1.53 12.46 -10.24
C GLN A 105 0.67 11.64 -11.22
N GLU A 106 1.06 10.40 -11.49
CA GLU A 106 0.39 9.53 -12.46
C GLU A 106 -1.04 9.17 -12.00
N VAL A 107 -1.25 9.01 -10.69
CA VAL A 107 -2.60 8.87 -10.11
C VAL A 107 -3.43 10.12 -10.34
N GLY A 108 -2.87 11.31 -10.08
CA GLY A 108 -3.59 12.57 -10.29
C GLY A 108 -4.03 12.77 -11.75
N GLU A 109 -3.17 12.42 -12.71
CA GLU A 109 -3.44 12.51 -14.15
C GLU A 109 -4.51 11.52 -14.64
N ASN A 110 -4.70 10.39 -13.95
CA ASN A 110 -5.55 9.28 -14.40
C ASN A 110 -6.76 8.98 -13.50
N LEU A 111 -6.95 9.73 -12.41
CA LEU A 111 -8.03 9.47 -11.48
C LEU A 111 -9.40 9.66 -12.15
N SER A 112 -10.20 8.59 -12.19
CA SER A 112 -11.50 8.56 -12.89
C SER A 112 -12.73 8.45 -11.98
N ASN A 113 -12.52 8.39 -10.67
CA ASN A 113 -13.56 8.23 -9.65
C ASN A 113 -13.04 8.70 -8.29
N ASP A 114 -13.94 8.86 -7.34
CA ASP A 114 -13.56 9.18 -5.97
C ASP A 114 -12.76 8.02 -5.36
N ALA A 115 -11.62 8.34 -4.72
CA ALA A 115 -10.73 7.32 -4.18
C ALA A 115 -9.91 7.84 -2.99
N VAL A 116 -9.43 6.91 -2.16
CA VAL A 116 -8.46 7.20 -1.09
C VAL A 116 -7.08 6.74 -1.53
N ILE A 117 -6.11 7.66 -1.54
CA ILE A 117 -4.72 7.36 -1.84
C ILE A 117 -4.02 7.04 -0.52
N VAL A 118 -3.46 5.84 -0.42
CA VAL A 118 -2.94 5.29 0.82
C VAL A 118 -1.43 5.09 0.70
N THR A 119 -0.66 5.95 1.36
CA THR A 119 0.79 5.77 1.44
C THR A 119 1.13 4.65 2.42
N LYS A 120 1.57 3.52 1.87
CA LYS A 120 2.03 2.34 2.61
C LYS A 120 3.54 2.20 2.66
N SER A 121 4.23 2.76 1.67
CA SER A 121 5.68 2.96 1.69
C SER A 121 6.14 3.64 2.98
N THR A 122 7.31 3.23 3.49
CA THR A 122 7.92 3.92 4.64
C THR A 122 8.46 5.26 4.17
N VAL A 123 7.81 6.35 4.58
CA VAL A 123 8.11 7.72 4.12
C VAL A 123 8.32 8.68 5.29
N PRO A 124 9.22 9.68 5.18
CA PRO A 124 9.40 10.70 6.21
C PRO A 124 8.11 11.48 6.49
N VAL A 125 8.03 12.07 7.68
CA VAL A 125 6.90 12.89 8.11
C VAL A 125 6.70 14.08 7.17
N GLY A 126 5.46 14.28 6.73
CA GLY A 126 5.06 15.33 5.79
C GLY A 126 4.91 14.86 4.35
N THR A 127 5.35 13.64 4.01
CA THR A 127 5.25 13.10 2.64
C THR A 127 3.80 13.01 2.16
N GLY A 128 2.86 12.65 3.03
CA GLY A 128 1.44 12.65 2.71
C GLY A 128 0.90 14.02 2.29
N ASP A 129 1.45 15.10 2.85
CA ASP A 129 1.07 16.47 2.46
C ASP A 129 1.66 16.84 1.08
N GLU A 130 2.82 16.28 0.74
CA GLU A 130 3.43 16.44 -0.59
C GLU A 130 2.65 15.66 -1.65
N VAL A 131 2.27 14.41 -1.36
CA VAL A 131 1.41 13.58 -2.22
C VAL A 131 0.08 14.28 -2.49
N GLU A 132 -0.57 14.81 -1.45
CA GLU A 132 -1.83 15.57 -1.58
C GLU A 132 -1.67 16.80 -2.48
N ARG A 133 -0.57 17.54 -2.32
CA ARG A 133 -0.26 18.71 -3.17
C ARG A 133 -0.02 18.32 -4.63
N ILE A 134 0.72 17.24 -4.88
CA ILE A 134 1.02 16.74 -6.23
C ILE A 134 -0.28 16.35 -6.94
N ILE A 135 -1.14 15.57 -6.28
CA ILE A 135 -2.42 15.14 -6.84
C ILE A 135 -3.33 16.36 -7.08
N ALA A 136 -3.43 17.29 -6.12
CA ALA A 136 -4.23 18.50 -6.30
C ALA A 136 -3.74 19.36 -7.48
N ALA A 137 -2.43 19.46 -7.67
CA ALA A 137 -1.82 20.24 -8.77
C ALA A 137 -2.04 19.61 -10.16
N SER A 138 -2.34 18.31 -10.24
CA SER A 138 -2.66 17.64 -11.52
C SER A 138 -4.00 18.08 -12.13
N GLY A 139 -4.87 18.74 -11.34
CA GLY A 139 -6.21 19.12 -11.78
C GLY A 139 -7.25 18.00 -11.65
N ALA A 140 -6.98 16.98 -10.83
CA ALA A 140 -7.91 15.88 -10.55
C ALA A 140 -9.33 16.40 -10.22
N ALA A 141 -10.31 15.98 -11.01
CA ALA A 141 -11.70 16.46 -10.90
C ALA A 141 -12.53 15.70 -9.85
N HIS A 142 -12.05 14.55 -9.40
CA HIS A 142 -12.74 13.66 -8.47
C HIS A 142 -12.32 13.93 -7.02
N LYS A 143 -13.19 13.59 -6.07
CA LYS A 143 -12.88 13.74 -4.66
C LYS A 143 -11.84 12.70 -4.27
N PHE A 144 -10.77 13.14 -3.60
CA PHE A 144 -9.78 12.24 -3.05
C PHE A 144 -9.41 12.62 -1.61
N ALA A 145 -8.85 11.64 -0.89
CA ALA A 145 -8.20 11.84 0.40
C ALA A 145 -6.84 11.16 0.39
N VAL A 146 -5.85 11.74 1.08
CA VAL A 146 -4.53 11.11 1.25
C VAL A 146 -4.38 10.62 2.69
N VAL A 147 -4.09 9.34 2.83
CA VAL A 147 -3.98 8.61 4.10
C VAL A 147 -2.60 7.98 4.23
N SER A 148 -2.08 7.95 5.46
CA SER A 148 -0.89 7.17 5.82
C SER A 148 -1.33 5.84 6.43
N ASN A 149 -0.84 4.71 5.91
CA ASN A 149 -1.05 3.38 6.49
C ASN A 149 0.24 2.56 6.41
N PRO A 150 1.20 2.82 7.32
CA PRO A 150 2.47 2.12 7.32
C PRO A 150 2.27 0.62 7.54
N GLU A 151 3.20 -0.16 7.02
CA GLU A 151 3.28 -1.60 7.26
C GLU A 151 4.22 -1.91 8.45
N PHE A 152 4.06 -3.07 9.09
CA PHE A 152 4.92 -3.56 10.18
C PHE A 152 5.27 -5.03 10.00
N LEU A 153 5.40 -5.46 8.76
CA LEU A 153 5.61 -6.84 8.38
C LEU A 153 7.08 -7.21 8.53
N ARG A 154 7.35 -8.47 8.91
CA ARG A 154 8.70 -9.02 8.91
C ARG A 154 8.90 -9.90 7.67
N GLU A 155 10.09 -9.79 7.08
CA GLU A 155 10.50 -10.70 6.00
C GLU A 155 10.52 -12.15 6.49
N GLY A 156 9.84 -13.07 5.77
CA GLY A 156 9.69 -14.48 6.14
C GLY A 156 8.49 -14.80 7.04
N ALA A 157 7.71 -13.80 7.47
CA ALA A 157 6.52 -13.96 8.31
C ALA A 157 5.38 -12.97 7.99
N ALA A 158 5.45 -12.27 6.86
CA ALA A 158 4.56 -11.17 6.55
C ALA A 158 3.11 -11.58 6.36
N ILE A 159 2.82 -12.77 5.82
CA ILE A 159 1.42 -13.21 5.70
C ILE A 159 0.79 -13.36 7.10
N GLY A 160 1.53 -13.93 8.05
CA GLY A 160 1.10 -14.06 9.44
C GLY A 160 0.92 -12.68 10.10
N ASP A 161 1.92 -11.81 9.96
CA ASP A 161 1.92 -10.46 10.51
C ASP A 161 0.77 -9.61 9.93
N PHE A 162 0.44 -9.79 8.64
CA PHE A 162 -0.65 -9.06 7.99
C PHE A 162 -2.03 -9.58 8.41
N LYS A 163 -2.20 -10.89 8.55
CA LYS A 163 -3.49 -11.51 8.92
C LYS A 163 -3.82 -11.34 10.41
N ARG A 164 -2.80 -11.23 11.26
CA ARG A 164 -2.95 -11.07 12.72
C ARG A 164 -2.03 -9.96 13.24
N PRO A 165 -2.24 -8.70 12.83
CA PRO A 165 -1.40 -7.61 13.25
C PRO A 165 -1.66 -7.26 14.72
N ASP A 166 -0.61 -6.87 15.45
CA ASP A 166 -0.75 -6.32 16.81
C ASP A 166 -1.63 -5.07 16.82
N ARG A 167 -1.57 -4.29 15.73
CA ARG A 167 -2.34 -3.07 15.48
C ARG A 167 -2.25 -2.66 14.01
N ILE A 168 -3.26 -1.95 13.54
CA ILE A 168 -3.28 -1.30 12.22
C ILE A 168 -3.27 0.21 12.46
N VAL A 169 -2.23 0.90 11.98
CA VAL A 169 -2.11 2.35 12.15
C VAL A 169 -2.62 3.04 10.89
N ILE A 170 -3.50 4.04 11.07
CA ILE A 170 -4.08 4.81 9.97
C ILE A 170 -4.05 6.29 10.34
N GLY A 171 -3.29 7.07 9.58
CA GLY A 171 -3.29 8.53 9.65
C GLY A 171 -4.22 9.13 8.61
N ALA A 172 -5.35 9.68 9.04
CA ALA A 172 -6.39 10.23 8.16
C ALA A 172 -7.01 11.51 8.76
N GLU A 173 -7.08 12.57 7.94
CA GLU A 173 -7.52 13.91 8.35
C GLU A 173 -9.03 14.15 8.16
N ASP A 174 -9.69 13.36 7.31
CA ASP A 174 -11.11 13.48 7.01
C ASP A 174 -11.88 12.16 7.19
N GLU A 175 -13.21 12.25 7.30
CA GLU A 175 -14.07 11.08 7.55
C GLU A 175 -14.17 10.18 6.32
N PHE A 176 -14.03 10.71 5.10
CA PHE A 176 -14.07 9.90 3.87
C PHE A 176 -12.89 8.91 3.83
N GLY A 177 -11.68 9.37 4.12
CA GLY A 177 -10.51 8.53 4.29
C GLY A 177 -10.69 7.50 5.40
N ARG A 178 -11.27 7.89 6.54
CA ARG A 178 -11.51 6.99 7.67
C ARG A 178 -12.52 5.89 7.33
N GLU A 179 -13.64 6.23 6.72
CA GLU A 179 -14.69 5.28 6.33
C GLU A 179 -14.18 4.25 5.32
N VAL A 180 -13.52 4.70 4.25
CA VAL A 180 -12.95 3.79 3.26
C VAL A 180 -11.94 2.84 3.90
N MET A 181 -11.06 3.35 4.77
CA MET A 181 -10.08 2.48 5.43
C MET A 181 -10.68 1.54 6.48
N ARG A 182 -11.81 1.91 7.11
CA ARG A 182 -12.58 0.97 7.95
C ARG A 182 -13.13 -0.17 7.09
N GLU A 183 -13.65 0.10 5.90
CA GLU A 183 -14.16 -0.95 5.00
C GLU A 183 -13.03 -1.84 4.46
N VAL A 184 -11.86 -1.28 4.13
CA VAL A 184 -10.68 -2.05 3.71
C VAL A 184 -10.24 -3.05 4.80
N TYR A 185 -10.27 -2.64 6.07
CA TYR A 185 -9.81 -3.48 7.17
C TYR A 185 -10.94 -4.20 7.93
N ARG A 186 -12.19 -4.02 7.52
CA ARG A 186 -13.36 -4.67 8.12
C ARG A 186 -13.23 -6.19 8.24
N PRO A 187 -12.66 -6.93 7.27
CA PRO A 187 -12.45 -8.37 7.41
C PRO A 187 -11.56 -8.78 8.61
N LEU A 188 -10.66 -7.89 9.05
CA LEU A 188 -9.81 -8.12 10.22
C LEU A 188 -10.49 -7.82 11.55
N TYR A 189 -11.68 -7.22 11.57
CA TYR A 189 -12.44 -6.98 12.80
C TYR A 189 -12.74 -8.29 13.56
N LEU A 190 -12.87 -9.41 12.82
CA LEU A 190 -13.06 -10.74 13.39
C LEU A 190 -11.85 -11.23 14.23
N ASN A 191 -10.67 -10.67 13.99
CA ASN A 191 -9.44 -11.03 14.69
C ASN A 191 -9.14 -10.10 15.88
N GLU A 192 -10.06 -9.18 16.22
CA GLU A 192 -9.92 -8.19 17.31
C GLU A 192 -8.66 -7.28 17.19
N SER A 193 -8.05 -7.22 16.00
CA SER A 193 -6.88 -6.38 15.75
C SER A 193 -7.27 -4.89 15.85
N PRO A 194 -6.65 -4.11 16.76
CA PRO A 194 -7.04 -2.73 16.99
C PRO A 194 -6.64 -1.83 15.81
N ILE A 195 -7.60 -1.03 15.33
CA ILE A 195 -7.35 0.04 14.36
C ILE A 195 -7.09 1.34 15.13
N LEU A 196 -5.89 1.89 14.97
CA LEU A 196 -5.44 3.14 15.58
C LEU A 196 -5.53 4.27 14.56
N PHE A 197 -6.61 5.07 14.65
CA PHE A 197 -6.73 6.30 13.90
C PHE A 197 -5.95 7.44 14.56
N THR A 198 -5.15 8.14 13.77
CA THR A 198 -4.33 9.28 14.19
C THR A 198 -4.26 10.34 13.08
N SER A 199 -3.47 11.41 13.26
CA SER A 199 -3.15 12.34 12.17
C SER A 199 -2.21 11.68 11.17
N ARG A 200 -2.21 12.17 9.93
CA ARG A 200 -1.36 11.67 8.84
C ARG A 200 0.12 11.68 9.24
N ARG A 201 0.59 12.83 9.74
CA ARG A 201 1.98 13.02 10.19
C ARG A 201 2.36 12.14 11.38
N THR A 202 1.45 11.93 12.32
CA THR A 202 1.71 11.02 13.45
C THR A 202 1.85 9.57 12.99
N SER A 203 1.02 9.11 12.04
CA SER A 203 1.15 7.76 11.46
C SER A 203 2.51 7.56 10.77
N GLU A 204 2.96 8.53 9.97
CA GLU A 204 4.28 8.50 9.32
C GLU A 204 5.42 8.38 10.34
N LEU A 205 5.33 9.14 11.43
CA LEU A 205 6.32 9.09 12.51
C LEU A 205 6.35 7.74 13.23
N ILE A 206 5.20 7.12 13.48
CA ILE A 206 5.10 5.84 14.22
C ILE A 206 5.95 4.75 13.56
N LYS A 207 5.98 4.70 12.22
CA LYS A 207 6.79 3.70 11.51
C LYS A 207 8.29 3.85 11.80
N TYR A 208 8.80 5.07 11.69
CA TYR A 208 10.21 5.36 11.99
C TYR A 208 10.52 5.13 13.47
N ALA A 209 9.67 5.60 14.36
CA ALA A 209 9.86 5.45 15.80
C ALA A 209 9.89 3.97 16.21
N ALA A 210 9.00 3.13 15.67
CA ALA A 210 8.97 1.71 15.96
C ALA A 210 10.24 1.00 15.48
N ASN A 211 10.64 1.22 14.22
CA ASN A 211 11.85 0.59 13.67
C ASN A 211 13.12 1.07 14.39
N ALA A 212 13.24 2.38 14.68
CA ALA A 212 14.37 2.93 15.42
C ALA A 212 14.45 2.36 16.85
N PHE A 213 13.32 2.26 17.54
CA PHE A 213 13.29 1.69 18.89
C PHE A 213 13.66 0.20 18.90
N LEU A 214 13.20 -0.58 17.92
CA LEU A 214 13.61 -1.98 17.77
C LEU A 214 15.13 -2.09 17.54
N ALA A 215 15.71 -1.23 16.70
CA ALA A 215 17.16 -1.20 16.47
C ALA A 215 17.94 -0.89 17.77
N THR A 216 17.47 0.07 18.57
CA THR A 216 18.08 0.41 19.88
C THR A 216 18.03 -0.75 20.88
N LYS A 217 17.11 -1.72 20.74
CA LYS A 217 17.05 -2.89 21.64
C LYS A 217 18.02 -4.01 21.26
N ILE A 218 18.57 -3.99 20.06
CA ILE A 218 19.47 -5.04 19.54
C ILE A 218 20.93 -4.73 19.92
N THR A 219 21.24 -3.50 20.32
CA THR A 219 22.59 -3.07 20.76
C THR A 219 22.96 -3.61 22.13
#